data_AF-A0A1U8A8R0-F1
#
_entry.id   AF-A0A1U8A8R0-F1
#
_cell.length_a   1.000
_cell.length_b   1.000
_cell.length_c   1.000
_cell.angle_alpha   90.00
_cell.angle_beta   90.00
_cell.angle_gamma   90.00
#
_symmetry.space_group_name_H-M   'P 1'
#
loop_
_entity.id
_entity.type
_entity.pdbx_description
1 polymer ?
#
loop_
_entity_poly.entity_id
_entity_poly.type
_entity_poly.pdbx_seq_one_letter_code
_entity_poly.pdbx_strand_id
1 'polypeptide(L)'
;MRICFSKTSLPRILSCFKLNAFEFLNLSFDSAPDDVKKQYRKLSLLVHPDKCKHPQAKEAFAALAKAQQLLLDPQEREYLLSQVNAAKEELRAKRKKQLKKDTASKIKSLVDEGKSDKQYEQSEEFQQQLKQRVRELLTEHEWRRRKMQMRISEEEGRLKKEEEEAKEMWKRKREHEEQWEGTREQRVSSWRDFMKTGKKVKKGEIRPPKLKTEDPNKSYVQRPVKRG
;
A
#
# COMPACT_ATOMS: atom_id res chain seq x y z
N MET A 1 -35.11 34.28 -15.06
CA MET A 1 -33.69 34.00 -14.75
C MET A 1 -33.61 32.81 -13.81
N ARG A 2 -33.09 31.65 -14.26
CA ARG A 2 -32.82 30.52 -13.36
C ARG A 2 -31.66 30.92 -12.46
N ILE A 3 -31.94 31.15 -11.18
CA ILE A 3 -30.91 31.46 -10.19
C ILE A 3 -29.93 30.29 -10.20
N CYS A 4 -28.70 30.52 -10.68
CA CYS A 4 -27.61 29.61 -10.49
C CYS A 4 -27.31 29.55 -8.98
N PHE A 5 -27.98 28.66 -8.26
CA PHE A 5 -27.64 28.25 -6.88
C PHE A 5 -26.22 27.62 -6.78
N SER A 6 -25.44 27.63 -7.88
CA SER A 6 -24.10 27.07 -8.01
C SER A 6 -22.98 27.89 -7.35
N LYS A 7 -23.23 29.16 -6.97
CA LYS A 7 -22.15 30.01 -6.40
C LYS A 7 -21.69 29.58 -5.01
N THR A 8 -22.55 28.94 -4.21
CA THR A 8 -22.21 28.51 -2.84
C THR A 8 -21.90 27.01 -2.74
N SER A 9 -22.47 26.19 -3.62
CA SER A 9 -22.32 24.73 -3.58
C SER A 9 -20.98 24.25 -4.15
N LEU A 10 -20.44 24.90 -5.19
CA LEU A 10 -19.16 24.51 -5.79
C LEU A 10 -17.95 24.69 -4.84
N PRO A 11 -17.74 25.87 -4.21
CA PRO A 11 -16.63 26.04 -3.27
C PRO A 11 -16.70 25.06 -2.09
N ARG A 12 -17.92 24.77 -1.60
CA ARG A 12 -18.16 23.77 -0.56
C ARG A 12 -17.68 22.37 -0.99
N ILE A 13 -18.11 21.90 -2.17
CA ILE A 13 -17.77 20.54 -2.64
C ILE A 13 -16.27 20.38 -2.82
N LEU A 14 -15.58 21.43 -3.31
CA LEU A 14 -14.14 21.40 -3.53
C LEU A 14 -13.34 21.51 -2.23
N SER A 15 -13.90 22.16 -1.18
CA SER A 15 -13.26 22.25 0.13
C SER A 15 -13.50 21.02 1.02
N CYS A 16 -14.43 20.13 0.66
CA CYS A 16 -14.70 18.90 1.39
C CYS A 16 -13.46 18.00 1.50
N PHE A 17 -13.38 17.27 2.61
CA PHE A 17 -12.28 16.36 2.86
C PHE A 17 -12.28 15.15 1.90
N LYS A 18 -11.22 15.02 1.09
CA LYS A 18 -11.10 14.03 -0.01
C LYS A 18 -11.31 12.57 0.38
N LEU A 19 -11.02 12.19 1.63
CA LEU A 19 -11.16 10.80 2.09
C LEU A 19 -12.54 10.50 2.69
N ASN A 20 -13.40 11.51 2.88
CA ASN A 20 -14.74 11.33 3.46
C ASN A 20 -15.84 11.54 2.40
N ALA A 21 -16.35 10.45 1.85
CA ALA A 21 -17.38 10.48 0.81
C ALA A 21 -18.74 11.04 1.27
N PHE A 22 -19.10 10.90 2.56
CA PHE A 22 -20.36 11.44 3.10
C PHE A 22 -20.39 12.97 3.08
N GLU A 23 -19.24 13.60 3.27
CA GLU A 23 -19.11 15.06 3.32
C GLU A 23 -19.40 15.71 1.97
N PHE A 24 -18.92 15.11 0.87
CA PHE A 24 -19.20 15.56 -0.50
C PHE A 24 -20.71 15.62 -0.78
N LEU A 25 -21.45 14.59 -0.38
CA LEU A 25 -22.91 14.52 -0.56
C LEU A 25 -23.71 15.29 0.49
N ASN A 26 -23.07 15.82 1.54
CA ASN A 26 -23.76 16.44 2.67
C ASN A 26 -24.71 15.50 3.40
N LEU A 27 -24.32 14.24 3.56
CA LEU A 27 -25.13 13.22 4.23
C LEU A 27 -24.61 12.93 5.63
N SER A 28 -25.51 12.55 6.52
CA SER A 28 -25.13 11.98 7.81
C SER A 28 -24.50 10.59 7.60
N PHE A 29 -23.63 10.17 8.51
CA PHE A 29 -23.04 8.84 8.47
C PHE A 29 -24.09 7.72 8.58
N ASP A 30 -25.24 8.01 9.19
CA ASP A 30 -26.35 7.06 9.38
C ASP A 30 -27.33 7.01 8.18
N SER A 31 -27.04 7.73 7.08
CA SER A 31 -27.94 7.81 5.91
C SER A 31 -27.99 6.50 5.11
N ALA A 32 -29.16 6.13 4.57
CA ALA A 32 -29.32 4.90 3.79
C ALA A 32 -28.63 5.00 2.40
N PRO A 33 -28.28 3.87 1.75
CA PRO A 33 -27.70 3.89 0.40
C PRO A 33 -28.64 4.51 -0.66
N ASP A 34 -29.96 4.48 -0.44
CA ASP A 34 -30.90 5.15 -1.33
C ASP A 34 -30.86 6.67 -1.21
N ASP A 35 -30.55 7.20 -0.01
CA ASP A 35 -30.38 8.64 0.20
C ASP A 35 -29.12 9.16 -0.51
N VAL A 36 -28.08 8.33 -0.59
CA VAL A 36 -26.87 8.60 -1.40
C VAL A 36 -27.26 8.84 -2.86
N LYS A 37 -28.09 7.97 -3.45
CA LYS A 37 -28.54 8.11 -4.85
C LYS A 37 -29.39 9.36 -5.04
N LYS A 38 -30.36 9.61 -4.15
CA LYS A 38 -31.24 10.78 -4.21
C LYS A 38 -30.44 12.07 -4.13
N GLN A 39 -29.50 12.14 -3.19
CA GLN A 39 -28.70 13.33 -2.93
C GLN A 39 -27.68 13.59 -4.05
N TYR A 40 -27.06 12.55 -4.58
CA TYR A 40 -26.21 12.66 -5.77
C TYR A 40 -26.98 13.23 -6.96
N ARG A 41 -28.20 12.75 -7.25
CA ARG A 41 -29.03 13.29 -8.34
C ARG A 41 -29.33 14.78 -8.16
N LYS A 42 -29.63 15.22 -6.93
CA LYS A 42 -29.86 16.64 -6.63
C LYS A 42 -28.60 17.48 -6.86
N LEU A 43 -27.47 17.06 -6.30
CA LEU A 43 -26.21 17.82 -6.38
C LEU A 43 -25.61 17.83 -7.78
N SER A 44 -25.64 16.70 -8.49
CA SER A 44 -25.12 16.57 -9.85
C SER A 44 -25.82 17.52 -10.83
N LEU A 45 -27.13 17.71 -10.71
CA LEU A 45 -27.87 18.69 -11.51
C LEU A 45 -27.43 20.13 -11.25
N LEU A 46 -27.03 20.45 -10.01
CA LEU A 46 -26.57 21.79 -9.63
C LEU A 46 -25.16 22.10 -10.12
N VAL A 47 -24.28 21.09 -10.15
CA VAL A 47 -22.87 21.25 -10.55
C VAL A 47 -22.57 20.71 -11.96
N HIS A 48 -23.60 20.36 -12.73
CA HIS A 48 -23.40 19.78 -14.06
C HIS A 48 -22.63 20.76 -14.97
N PRO A 49 -21.56 20.31 -15.67
CA PRO A 49 -20.70 21.21 -16.45
C PRO A 49 -21.43 21.92 -17.60
N ASP A 50 -22.49 21.32 -18.16
CA ASP A 50 -23.34 21.96 -19.18
C ASP A 50 -24.22 23.09 -18.61
N LYS A 51 -24.69 22.94 -17.37
CA LYS A 51 -25.61 23.90 -16.73
C LYS A 51 -24.87 24.98 -15.94
N CYS A 52 -23.67 24.65 -15.45
CA CYS A 52 -22.84 25.55 -14.65
C CYS A 52 -21.61 25.99 -15.45
N LYS A 53 -21.53 27.29 -15.76
CA LYS A 53 -20.41 27.90 -16.52
C LYS A 53 -19.11 28.06 -15.71
N HIS A 54 -19.01 27.47 -14.51
CA HIS A 54 -17.84 27.63 -13.66
C HIS A 54 -16.72 26.66 -14.11
N PRO A 55 -15.46 27.11 -14.21
CA PRO A 55 -14.36 26.26 -14.71
C PRO A 55 -14.16 25.00 -13.86
N GLN A 56 -14.36 25.11 -12.54
CA GLN A 56 -14.22 23.99 -11.61
C GLN A 56 -15.47 23.07 -11.51
N ALA A 57 -16.53 23.33 -12.29
CA ALA A 57 -17.74 22.50 -12.24
C ALA A 57 -17.46 21.03 -12.63
N LYS A 58 -16.57 20.81 -13.61
CA LYS A 58 -16.14 19.47 -14.04
C LYS A 58 -15.45 18.71 -12.90
N GLU A 59 -14.58 19.37 -12.14
CA GLU A 59 -13.87 18.77 -11.00
C GLU A 59 -14.83 18.42 -9.87
N ALA A 60 -15.72 19.36 -9.49
CA ALA A 60 -16.72 19.11 -8.46
C ALA A 60 -17.68 17.97 -8.83
N PHE A 61 -18.10 17.90 -10.10
CA PHE A 61 -18.95 16.81 -10.60
C PHE A 61 -18.23 15.46 -10.52
N ALA A 62 -16.95 15.39 -10.91
CA ALA A 62 -16.14 14.18 -10.81
C ALA A 62 -15.95 13.74 -9.34
N ALA A 63 -15.73 14.68 -8.43
CA ALA A 63 -15.62 14.40 -7.00
C ALA A 63 -16.93 13.83 -6.42
N LEU A 64 -18.09 14.39 -6.78
CA LEU A 64 -19.39 13.85 -6.38
C LEU A 64 -19.64 12.45 -6.95
N ALA A 65 -19.28 12.21 -8.22
CA ALA A 65 -19.45 10.90 -8.84
C ALA A 65 -18.59 9.84 -8.12
N LYS A 66 -17.34 10.17 -7.82
CA LYS A 66 -16.44 9.30 -7.05
C LYS A 66 -17.00 9.03 -5.64
N ALA A 67 -17.49 10.06 -4.94
CA ALA A 67 -18.08 9.90 -3.62
C ALA A 67 -19.31 8.97 -3.64
N GLN A 68 -20.16 9.10 -4.66
CA GLN A 68 -21.31 8.21 -4.85
C GLN A 68 -20.85 6.76 -5.08
N GLN A 69 -19.87 6.54 -5.95
CA GLN A 69 -19.35 5.19 -6.24
C GLN A 69 -18.83 4.52 -4.97
N LEU A 70 -18.01 5.22 -4.18
CA LEU A 70 -17.47 4.71 -2.91
C LEU A 70 -18.56 4.37 -1.89
N LEU A 71 -19.65 5.16 -1.84
CA LEU A 71 -20.74 4.92 -0.89
C LEU A 71 -21.75 3.88 -1.36
N LEU A 72 -21.74 3.52 -2.64
CA LEU A 72 -22.56 2.44 -3.20
C LEU A 72 -21.85 1.09 -3.15
N ASP A 73 -20.53 1.07 -3.15
CA ASP A 73 -19.74 -0.12 -2.89
C ASP A 73 -19.90 -0.54 -1.41
N PRO A 74 -20.45 -1.75 -1.13
CA PRO A 74 -20.63 -2.22 0.23
C PRO A 74 -19.34 -2.27 1.04
N GLN A 75 -18.21 -2.66 0.43
CA GLN A 75 -16.94 -2.84 1.15
C GLN A 75 -16.34 -1.50 1.58
N GLU A 76 -16.27 -0.55 0.66
CA GLU A 76 -15.77 0.80 0.94
C GLU A 76 -16.69 1.54 1.92
N ARG A 77 -18.00 1.38 1.77
CA ARG A 77 -18.98 1.94 2.70
C ARG A 77 -18.82 1.38 4.10
N GLU A 78 -18.69 0.05 4.24
CA GLU A 78 -18.46 -0.60 5.52
C GLU A 78 -17.15 -0.15 6.15
N TYR A 79 -16.08 -0.04 5.36
CA TYR A 79 -14.82 0.52 5.82
C TYR A 79 -15.01 1.93 6.40
N LEU A 80 -15.65 2.85 5.68
CA LEU A 80 -15.91 4.20 6.18
C LEU A 80 -16.76 4.19 7.46
N LEU A 81 -17.81 3.37 7.51
CA LEU A 81 -18.67 3.24 8.70
C LEU A 81 -17.91 2.67 9.90
N SER A 82 -17.00 1.72 9.70
CA SER A 82 -16.14 1.18 10.76
C SER A 82 -15.25 2.28 11.37
N GLN A 83 -14.71 3.18 10.54
CA GLN A 83 -13.90 4.31 11.01
C GLN A 83 -14.76 5.33 11.77
N VAL A 84 -15.98 5.58 11.31
CA VAL A 84 -16.95 6.41 12.01
C VAL A 84 -17.30 5.81 13.37
N ASN A 85 -17.56 4.51 13.45
CA ASN A 85 -17.87 3.83 14.70
C ASN A 85 -16.67 3.87 15.67
N ALA A 86 -15.45 3.65 15.18
CA ALA A 86 -14.24 3.80 15.99
C ALA A 86 -14.11 5.22 16.57
N ALA A 87 -14.39 6.25 15.75
CA ALA A 87 -14.41 7.64 16.22
C ALA A 87 -15.52 7.89 17.26
N LYS A 88 -16.74 7.40 17.02
CA LYS A 88 -17.86 7.50 17.97
C LYS A 88 -17.51 6.87 19.31
N GLU A 89 -16.96 5.66 19.31
CA GLU A 89 -16.55 4.96 20.54
C GLU A 89 -15.43 5.67 21.30
N GLU A 90 -14.46 6.26 20.60
CA GLU A 90 -13.39 7.03 21.25
C GLU A 90 -13.95 8.29 21.95
N LEU A 91 -14.90 9.00 21.30
CA LEU A 91 -15.56 10.15 21.90
C LEU A 91 -16.43 9.76 23.10
N ARG A 92 -17.19 8.67 22.99
CA ARG A 92 -17.96 8.09 24.11
C ARG A 92 -17.05 7.74 25.29
N ALA A 93 -15.91 7.10 25.04
CA ALA A 93 -14.95 6.76 26.07
C ALA A 93 -14.34 8.01 26.73
N LYS A 94 -14.01 9.04 25.95
CA LYS A 94 -13.55 10.35 26.46
C LYS A 94 -14.61 11.00 27.35
N ARG A 95 -15.87 11.03 26.91
CA ARG A 95 -16.99 11.58 27.69
C ARG A 95 -17.21 10.82 29.00
N LYS A 96 -17.22 9.49 28.95
CA LYS A 96 -17.34 8.63 30.14
C LYS A 96 -16.21 8.87 31.14
N LYS A 97 -14.96 9.10 30.68
CA LYS A 97 -13.83 9.46 31.54
C LYS A 97 -14.02 10.83 32.19
N GLN A 98 -14.57 11.81 31.48
CA GLN A 98 -14.87 13.13 32.03
C GLN A 98 -15.96 13.04 33.11
N LEU A 99 -17.06 12.34 32.82
CA LEU A 99 -18.15 12.10 33.77
C LEU A 99 -17.66 11.39 35.05
N LYS A 100 -16.70 10.47 34.94
CA LYS A 100 -16.11 9.80 36.12
C LYS A 100 -15.34 10.73 37.05
N LYS A 101 -14.85 11.88 36.57
CA LYS A 101 -14.10 12.85 37.39
C LYS A 101 -15.01 13.73 38.24
N ASP A 102 -16.26 13.90 37.84
CA ASP A 102 -17.24 14.72 38.54
C ASP A 102 -18.38 13.84 39.09
N THR A 103 -18.38 13.65 40.41
CA THR A 103 -19.34 12.80 41.11
C THR A 103 -20.79 13.25 40.90
N ALA A 104 -21.04 14.56 40.79
CA ALA A 104 -22.38 15.11 40.58
C ALA A 104 -22.91 14.77 39.17
N SER A 105 -22.06 14.94 38.16
CA SER A 105 -22.39 14.60 36.77
C SER A 105 -22.57 13.09 36.56
N LYS A 106 -21.81 12.25 37.29
CA LYS A 106 -21.98 10.79 37.30
C LYS A 106 -23.32 10.35 37.90
N ILE A 107 -23.75 10.97 39.01
CA ILE A 107 -25.05 10.67 39.63
C ILE A 107 -26.17 11.10 38.68
N LYS A 108 -26.07 12.28 38.05
CA LYS A 108 -27.04 12.76 37.06
C LYS A 108 -27.17 11.84 35.85
N SER A 109 -26.06 11.32 35.32
CA SER A 109 -26.11 10.38 34.18
C SER A 109 -26.72 9.03 34.53
N LEU A 110 -26.58 8.57 35.78
CA LEU A 110 -27.18 7.31 36.26
C LEU A 110 -28.69 7.42 36.45
N VAL A 111 -29.18 8.59 36.86
CA VAL A 111 -30.61 8.84 37.11
C VAL A 111 -31.40 8.99 35.80
N ASP A 112 -30.77 9.46 34.73
CA ASP A 112 -31.46 9.81 33.48
C ASP A 112 -31.51 8.67 32.44
N GLU A 113 -31.23 7.42 32.85
CA GLU A 113 -31.32 6.20 32.01
C GLU A 113 -30.67 6.32 30.60
N GLY A 114 -29.60 7.11 30.47
CA GLY A 114 -28.92 7.33 29.19
C GLY A 114 -29.62 8.29 28.21
N LYS A 115 -30.69 8.99 28.61
CA LYS A 115 -31.27 10.11 27.83
C LYS A 115 -30.27 11.24 27.63
N SER A 116 -29.55 11.62 28.69
CA SER A 116 -28.50 12.65 28.61
C SER A 116 -27.40 12.29 27.61
N ASP A 117 -26.99 11.02 27.53
CA ASP A 117 -25.97 10.58 26.56
C ASP A 117 -26.48 10.63 25.12
N LYS A 118 -27.71 10.18 24.87
CA LYS A 118 -28.34 10.28 23.54
C LYS A 118 -28.49 11.74 23.08
N GLN A 119 -28.89 12.63 23.99
CA GLN A 119 -29.03 14.04 23.70
C GLN A 119 -27.66 14.68 23.40
N TYR A 120 -26.61 14.26 24.10
CA TYR A 120 -25.25 14.71 23.82
C TYR A 120 -24.76 14.24 22.45
N GLU A 121 -25.03 12.99 22.05
CA GLU A 121 -24.67 12.47 20.73
C GLU A 121 -25.39 13.19 19.57
N GLN A 122 -26.59 13.70 19.83
CA GLN A 122 -27.36 14.52 18.88
C GLN A 122 -26.91 15.99 18.88
N SER A 123 -26.15 16.43 19.88
CA SER A 123 -25.64 17.81 19.96
C SER A 123 -24.74 18.14 18.77
N GLU A 124 -24.83 19.38 18.28
CA GLU A 124 -23.95 19.87 17.22
C GLU A 124 -22.47 19.77 17.61
N GLU A 125 -22.15 19.97 18.88
CA GLU A 125 -20.77 19.85 19.39
C GLU A 125 -20.22 18.43 19.17
N PHE A 126 -21.01 17.40 19.48
CA PHE A 126 -20.60 16.02 19.29
C PHE A 126 -20.46 15.69 17.81
N GLN A 127 -21.39 16.16 16.97
CA GLN A 127 -21.33 15.95 15.52
C GLN A 127 -20.10 16.63 14.89
N GLN A 128 -19.73 17.82 15.38
CA GLN A 128 -18.50 18.51 14.95
C GLN A 128 -17.25 17.76 15.40
N GLN A 129 -17.18 17.34 16.67
CA GLN A 129 -16.07 16.54 17.20
C GLN A 129 -15.95 15.20 16.47
N LEU A 130 -17.06 14.56 16.14
CA LEU A 130 -17.11 13.32 15.38
C LEU A 130 -16.54 13.51 13.98
N LYS A 131 -16.98 14.55 13.25
CA LYS A 131 -16.44 14.88 11.92
C LYS A 131 -14.92 15.14 11.98
N GLN A 132 -14.48 15.92 12.96
CA GLN A 132 -13.05 16.19 13.18
C GLN A 132 -12.28 14.89 13.42
N ARG A 133 -12.78 14.03 14.31
CA ARG A 133 -12.10 12.78 14.68
C ARG A 133 -12.06 11.77 13.53
N VAL A 134 -13.15 11.65 12.78
CA VAL A 134 -13.21 10.82 11.57
C VAL A 134 -12.19 11.29 10.54
N ARG A 135 -12.06 12.60 10.32
CA ARG A 135 -11.05 13.16 9.43
C ARG A 135 -9.63 12.79 9.85
N GLU A 136 -9.32 12.88 11.15
CA GLU A 136 -8.01 12.48 11.69
C GLU A 136 -7.73 10.99 11.45
N LEU A 137 -8.67 10.12 11.82
CA LEU A 137 -8.53 8.67 11.62
C LEU A 137 -8.34 8.31 10.15
N LEU A 138 -9.17 8.84 9.26
CA LEU A 138 -9.04 8.59 7.83
C LEU A 138 -7.69 9.05 7.27
N THR A 139 -7.19 10.21 7.71
CA THR A 139 -5.86 10.71 7.33
C THR A 139 -4.76 9.76 7.81
N GLU A 140 -4.82 9.34 9.08
CA GLU A 140 -3.81 8.48 9.69
C GLU A 140 -3.79 7.09 9.04
N HIS A 141 -4.96 6.52 8.76
CA HIS A 141 -5.10 5.24 8.08
C HIS A 141 -4.58 5.30 6.64
N GLU A 142 -4.86 6.38 5.92
CA GLU A 142 -4.34 6.56 4.56
C GLU A 142 -2.82 6.72 4.54
N TRP A 143 -2.27 7.49 5.49
CA TRP A 143 -0.83 7.63 5.65
C TRP A 143 -0.17 6.28 5.98
N ARG A 144 -0.73 5.51 6.92
CA ARG A 144 -0.24 4.16 7.25
C ARG A 144 -0.30 3.22 6.05
N ARG A 145 -1.40 3.24 5.28
CA ARG A 145 -1.57 2.42 4.08
C ARG A 145 -0.52 2.76 3.02
N ARG A 146 -0.33 4.04 2.71
CA ARG A 146 0.70 4.49 1.75
C ARG A 146 2.10 4.11 2.20
N LYS A 147 2.42 4.33 3.47
CA LYS A 147 3.71 3.96 4.03
C LYS A 147 3.98 2.46 3.97
N MET A 148 2.96 1.65 4.26
CA MET A 148 3.06 0.19 4.13
C MET A 148 3.25 -0.23 2.67
N GLN A 149 2.48 0.35 1.74
CA GLN A 149 2.59 0.07 0.30
C GLN A 149 3.98 0.41 -0.26
N MET A 150 4.57 1.53 0.17
CA MET A 150 5.95 1.88 -0.20
C MET A 150 6.96 0.82 0.25
N ARG A 151 6.85 0.34 1.49
CA ARG A 151 7.74 -0.71 2.02
C ARG A 151 7.61 -2.02 1.25
N ILE A 152 6.38 -2.44 0.95
CA ILE A 152 6.12 -3.65 0.15
C ILE A 152 6.76 -3.51 -1.23
N SER A 153 6.55 -2.37 -1.91
CA SER A 153 7.13 -2.12 -3.23
C SER A 153 8.66 -2.11 -3.22
N GLU A 154 9.29 -1.59 -2.15
CA GLU A 154 10.74 -1.64 -1.97
C GLU A 154 11.23 -3.09 -1.80
N GLU A 155 10.56 -3.89 -0.96
CA GLU A 155 10.90 -5.31 -0.76
C GLU A 155 10.71 -6.15 -2.02
N GLU A 156 9.60 -5.96 -2.75
CA GLU A 156 9.35 -6.59 -4.05
C GLU A 156 10.42 -6.21 -5.07
N GLY A 157 10.84 -4.94 -5.09
CA GLY A 157 11.93 -4.47 -5.95
C GLY A 157 13.27 -5.13 -5.61
N ARG A 158 13.57 -5.33 -4.32
CA ARG A 158 14.77 -6.05 -3.88
C ARG A 158 14.74 -7.51 -4.29
N LEU A 159 13.62 -8.20 -4.05
CA LEU A 159 13.45 -9.60 -4.40
C LEU A 159 13.59 -9.82 -5.91
N LYS A 160 13.00 -8.93 -6.72
CA LYS A 160 13.12 -8.98 -8.18
C LYS A 160 14.57 -8.82 -8.63
N LYS A 161 15.33 -7.91 -8.02
CA LYS A 161 16.75 -7.74 -8.33
C LYS A 161 17.57 -8.97 -8.00
N GLU A 162 17.34 -9.59 -6.84
CA GLU A 162 18.00 -10.85 -6.46
C GLU A 162 17.64 -12.00 -7.41
N GLU A 163 16.38 -12.06 -7.87
CA GLU A 163 15.94 -13.03 -8.87
C GLU A 163 16.63 -12.82 -10.23
N GLU A 164 16.75 -11.58 -10.68
CA GLU A 164 17.46 -11.21 -11.91
C GLU A 164 18.96 -11.54 -11.81
N GLU A 165 19.62 -11.19 -10.72
CA GLU A 165 21.02 -11.52 -10.45
C GLU A 165 21.23 -13.04 -10.41
N ALA A 166 20.33 -13.79 -9.77
CA ALA A 166 20.38 -15.25 -9.78
C ALA A 166 20.24 -15.79 -11.20
N LYS A 167 19.25 -15.33 -11.98
CA LYS A 167 19.08 -15.72 -13.39
C LYS A 167 20.33 -15.44 -14.22
N GLU A 168 20.96 -14.28 -14.04
CA GLU A 168 22.22 -13.96 -14.68
C GLU A 168 23.35 -14.90 -14.25
N MET A 169 23.46 -15.21 -12.95
CA MET A 169 24.46 -16.14 -12.43
C MET A 169 24.27 -17.54 -13.00
N TRP A 170 23.03 -18.04 -13.06
CA TRP A 170 22.70 -19.32 -13.69
C TRP A 170 23.02 -19.31 -15.19
N LYS A 171 22.73 -18.20 -15.87
CA LYS A 171 23.07 -18.03 -17.29
C LYS A 171 24.58 -18.04 -17.52
N ARG A 172 25.34 -17.25 -16.76
CA ARG A 172 26.82 -17.23 -16.81
C ARG A 172 27.41 -18.62 -16.51
N LYS A 173 26.86 -19.32 -15.51
CA LYS A 173 27.29 -20.67 -15.17
C LYS A 173 27.06 -21.65 -16.32
N ARG A 174 25.88 -21.58 -16.96
CA ARG A 174 25.54 -22.40 -18.12
C ARG A 174 26.46 -22.10 -19.31
N GLU A 175 26.63 -20.82 -19.66
CA GLU A 175 27.53 -20.39 -20.75
C GLU A 175 28.98 -20.84 -20.50
N HIS A 176 29.46 -20.72 -19.26
CA HIS A 176 30.80 -21.22 -18.89
C HIS A 176 30.91 -22.75 -19.01
N GLU A 177 29.89 -23.50 -18.59
CA GLU A 177 29.86 -24.97 -18.71
C GLU A 177 29.83 -25.41 -20.18
N GLU A 178 29.05 -24.73 -21.03
CA GLU A 178 29.05 -24.94 -22.49
C GLU A 178 30.43 -24.66 -23.11
N GLN A 179 31.09 -23.55 -22.74
CA GLN A 179 32.45 -23.24 -23.19
C GLN A 179 33.48 -24.26 -22.70
N TRP A 180 33.34 -24.73 -21.45
CA TRP A 180 34.20 -25.76 -20.88
C TRP A 180 34.03 -27.10 -21.61
N GLU A 181 32.80 -27.53 -21.89
CA GLU A 181 32.54 -28.75 -22.66
C GLU A 181 32.98 -28.59 -24.13
N GLY A 182 32.79 -27.42 -24.76
CA GLY A 182 33.27 -27.16 -26.12
C GLY A 182 34.80 -27.29 -26.26
N THR A 183 35.56 -26.95 -25.23
CA THR A 183 37.02 -27.11 -25.19
C THR A 183 37.48 -28.51 -24.73
N ARG A 184 36.55 -29.45 -24.48
CA ARG A 184 36.84 -30.80 -23.99
C ARG A 184 37.71 -31.61 -24.94
N GLU A 185 37.39 -31.65 -26.24
CA GLU A 185 38.18 -32.42 -27.21
C GLU A 185 39.62 -31.92 -27.30
N GLN A 186 39.81 -30.60 -27.29
CA GLN A 186 41.14 -29.99 -27.28
C GLN A 186 41.92 -30.36 -26.01
N ARG A 187 41.28 -30.30 -24.83
CA ARG A 187 41.91 -30.74 -23.57
C ARG A 187 42.25 -32.23 -23.58
N VAL A 188 41.33 -33.08 -24.05
CA VAL A 188 41.53 -34.54 -24.15
C VAL A 188 42.63 -34.87 -25.14
N SER A 189 42.69 -34.20 -26.30
CA SER A 189 43.77 -34.36 -27.28
C SER A 189 45.11 -33.94 -26.69
N SER A 190 45.19 -32.75 -26.08
CA SER A 190 46.40 -32.28 -25.39
C SER A 190 46.90 -33.26 -24.33
N TRP A 191 45.99 -33.87 -23.56
CA TRP A 191 46.33 -34.89 -22.58
C TRP A 191 46.78 -36.21 -23.23
N ARG A 192 46.13 -36.66 -24.31
CA ARG A 192 46.56 -37.83 -25.10
C ARG A 192 47.96 -37.63 -25.70
N ASP A 193 48.27 -36.43 -26.19
CA ASP A 193 49.57 -36.09 -26.77
C ASP A 193 50.67 -36.00 -25.71
N PHE A 194 50.36 -35.50 -24.51
CA PHE A 194 51.25 -35.58 -23.34
C PHE A 194 51.59 -37.04 -22.98
N MET A 195 50.59 -37.93 -22.96
CA MET A 195 50.80 -39.36 -22.70
C MET A 195 51.63 -40.05 -23.81
N LYS A 196 51.50 -39.62 -25.06
CA LYS A 196 52.32 -40.13 -26.19
C LYS A 196 53.77 -39.64 -26.13
N THR A 197 54.01 -38.39 -25.71
CA THR A 197 55.36 -37.81 -25.57
C THR A 197 56.15 -38.40 -24.40
N GLY A 198 55.47 -39.00 -23.41
CA GLY A 198 56.08 -39.77 -22.33
C GLY A 198 56.89 -41.01 -22.74
N LYS A 199 56.85 -41.44 -24.01
CA LYS A 199 57.69 -42.55 -24.52
C LYS A 199 59.00 -42.13 -25.19
N LYS A 200 59.29 -40.83 -25.38
CA LYS A 200 60.54 -40.37 -26.04
C LYS A 200 61.08 -39.05 -25.46
N VAL A 201 61.39 -38.97 -24.17
CA VAL A 201 62.33 -37.94 -23.66
C VAL A 201 63.21 -38.53 -22.56
N LYS A 202 64.54 -38.44 -22.74
CA LYS A 202 65.58 -38.80 -21.78
C LYS A 202 65.41 -38.00 -20.48
N LYS A 203 65.71 -38.65 -19.36
CA LYS A 203 65.81 -38.15 -17.97
C LYS A 203 66.35 -36.71 -17.89
N GLY A 204 65.45 -35.76 -17.65
CA GLY A 204 65.70 -34.37 -17.27
C GLY A 204 64.44 -33.81 -16.59
N GLU A 205 64.58 -33.18 -15.42
CA GLU A 205 63.50 -32.81 -14.48
C GLU A 205 62.26 -32.18 -15.14
N ILE A 206 61.20 -32.97 -15.28
CA ILE A 206 59.86 -32.46 -15.61
C ILE A 206 59.26 -31.91 -14.32
N ARG A 207 59.33 -30.59 -14.11
CA ARG A 207 58.55 -29.95 -13.04
C ARG A 207 57.08 -29.94 -13.46
N PRO A 208 56.16 -30.54 -12.68
CA PRO A 208 54.74 -30.49 -13.01
C PRO A 208 54.27 -29.03 -13.06
N PRO A 209 53.42 -28.65 -14.03
CA PRO A 209 52.85 -27.31 -14.10
C PRO A 209 52.22 -26.94 -12.75
N LYS A 210 52.57 -25.76 -12.22
CA LYS A 210 52.04 -25.29 -10.93
C LYS A 210 50.51 -25.34 -10.99
N LEU A 211 49.91 -26.07 -10.05
CA LEU A 211 48.47 -26.12 -9.87
C LEU A 211 47.99 -24.67 -9.66
N LYS A 212 47.22 -24.12 -10.59
CA LYS A 212 46.54 -22.85 -10.38
C LYS A 212 45.44 -23.11 -9.34
N THR A 213 45.79 -22.96 -8.07
CA THR A 213 44.93 -23.21 -6.90
C THR A 213 43.84 -22.17 -6.74
N GLU A 214 43.93 -21.06 -7.46
CA GLU A 214 43.00 -19.94 -7.37
C GLU A 214 42.47 -19.63 -8.77
N ASP A 215 41.54 -20.47 -9.22
CA ASP A 215 40.70 -20.17 -10.38
C ASP A 215 39.29 -19.98 -9.83
N PRO A 216 38.82 -18.73 -9.62
CA PRO A 216 37.52 -18.43 -9.02
C PRO A 216 36.34 -19.09 -9.75
N ASN A 217 36.54 -19.53 -11.01
CA ASN A 217 35.54 -20.17 -11.85
C ASN A 217 35.60 -21.71 -11.87
N LYS A 218 36.51 -22.35 -11.11
CA LYS A 218 36.51 -23.82 -10.96
C LYS A 218 35.80 -24.23 -9.67
N SER A 219 34.60 -24.79 -9.81
CA SER A 219 33.79 -25.30 -8.69
C SER A 219 34.26 -26.62 -8.08
N TYR A 220 35.38 -27.20 -8.53
CA TYR A 220 35.81 -28.52 -8.04
C TYR A 220 36.50 -28.40 -6.69
N VAL A 221 35.78 -28.79 -5.64
CA VAL A 221 36.25 -28.90 -4.26
C VAL A 221 37.55 -29.72 -4.23
N GLN A 222 38.69 -29.05 -3.99
CA GLN A 222 39.92 -29.75 -3.67
C GLN A 222 39.77 -30.37 -2.28
N ARG A 223 39.62 -31.70 -2.23
CA ARG A 223 39.73 -32.43 -0.94
C ARG A 223 41.12 -32.18 -0.37
N PRO A 224 41.25 -31.77 0.91
CA PRO A 224 42.56 -31.57 1.50
C PRO A 224 43.33 -32.90 1.49
N VAL A 225 44.49 -32.88 0.86
CA VAL A 225 45.39 -34.05 0.81
C VAL A 225 45.99 -34.19 2.21
N LYS A 226 45.57 -35.21 2.98
CA LYS A 226 46.25 -35.56 4.23
C LYS A 226 47.69 -35.94 3.89
N ARG A 227 48.66 -35.12 4.29
CA ARG A 227 50.07 -35.51 4.28
C ARG A 227 50.26 -36.54 5.40
N GLY A 228 50.62 -37.76 5.01
CA GLY A 228 51.21 -38.76 5.92
C GLY A 228 52.67 -38.43 6.19
#